data_AF-A0A368F2H3-F1
#
_entry.id   AF-A0A368F2H3-F1
#
_cell.length_a   1.000
_cell.length_b   1.000
_cell.length_c   1.000
_cell.angle_alpha   90.00
_cell.angle_beta   90.00
_cell.angle_gamma   90.00
#
_symmetry.space_group_name_H-M   'P 1'
#
loop_
_entity.id
_entity.type
_entity.pdbx_description
1 polymer ?
#
loop_
_entity_poly.entity_id
_entity_poly.type
_entity_poly.pdbx_seq_one_letter_code
_entity_poly.pdbx_strand_id
1 'polypeptide(L)'
;MPLFVFGAVNNMLMIVTLMIWPLNPADKAILYVAGSVWGMADAVWNTQINGFWVALVGRQSLDLAFTSYRFWESIGLALGFVMARQLSVELILLISFCLLLLGMTGYCAIEVYDDISVSN
;
A
#
# COMPACT_ATOMS: atom_id res chain seq x y z
N MET A 1 -12.57 7.21 -1.32
CA MET A 1 -12.27 7.51 0.09
C MET A 1 -12.32 6.31 1.05
N PRO A 2 -13.45 5.63 1.33
CA PRO A 2 -13.51 4.68 2.46
C PRO A 2 -12.65 3.41 2.28
N LEU A 3 -12.46 2.96 1.04
CA LEU A 3 -11.70 1.74 0.74
C LEU A 3 -10.18 1.92 0.90
N PHE A 4 -9.62 3.09 0.56
CA PHE A 4 -8.19 3.40 0.80
C PHE A 4 -7.84 3.37 2.29
N VAL A 5 -8.68 4.03 3.11
CA VAL A 5 -8.52 4.05 4.56
C VAL A 5 -8.67 2.64 5.15
N PHE A 6 -9.63 1.86 4.65
CA PHE A 6 -9.79 0.46 5.06
C PHE A 6 -8.54 -0.38 4.77
N GLY A 7 -7.96 -0.28 3.56
CA GLY A 7 -6.71 -0.97 3.21
C GLY A 7 -5.53 -0.55 4.08
N ALA A 8 -5.43 0.75 4.40
CA ALA A 8 -4.40 1.31 5.27
C ALA A 8 -4.50 0.82 6.70
N VAL A 9 -5.69 0.86 7.31
CA VAL A 9 -5.91 0.39 8.67
C VAL A 9 -5.64 -1.11 8.75
N ASN A 10 -6.09 -1.89 7.77
CA ASN A 10 -5.84 -3.32 7.73
C ASN A 10 -4.34 -3.64 7.70
N ASN A 11 -3.58 -3.06 6.76
CA ASN A 11 -2.13 -3.25 6.70
C ASN A 11 -1.42 -2.75 7.96
N MET A 12 -1.84 -1.61 8.53
CA MET A 12 -1.28 -1.10 9.78
C MET A 12 -1.45 -2.10 10.93
N LEU A 13 -2.66 -2.61 11.14
CA LEU A 13 -2.95 -3.61 12.18
C LEU A 13 -2.17 -4.90 11.96
N MET A 14 -2.06 -5.35 10.70
CA MET A 14 -1.30 -6.55 10.36
C MET A 14 0.19 -6.39 10.61
N ILE A 15 0.78 -5.25 10.25
CA ILE A 15 2.20 -4.97 10.52
C ILE A 15 2.46 -4.97 12.04
N VAL A 16 1.64 -4.26 12.82
CA VAL A 16 1.76 -4.23 14.28
C VAL A 16 1.63 -5.63 14.88
N THR A 17 0.67 -6.43 14.41
CA THR A 17 0.48 -7.81 14.85
C THR A 17 1.72 -8.66 14.58
N LEU A 18 2.31 -8.56 13.38
CA LEU A 18 3.51 -9.31 12.99
C LEU A 18 4.78 -8.84 13.71
N MET A 19 4.83 -7.60 14.22
CA MET A 19 5.94 -7.10 15.03
C MET A 19 5.86 -7.60 16.48
N ILE A 20 4.66 -7.76 17.05
CA ILE A 20 4.47 -8.19 18.44
C ILE A 20 4.49 -9.72 18.56
N TRP A 21 3.94 -10.42 17.57
CA TRP A 21 3.75 -11.87 17.64
C TRP A 21 5.09 -12.62 17.45
N PRO A 22 5.50 -13.46 18.43
CA PRO A 22 6.69 -14.29 18.27
C PRO A 22 6.42 -15.37 17.22
N LEU A 23 7.14 -15.31 16.10
CA LEU A 23 6.93 -16.19 14.96
C LEU A 23 7.19 -17.66 15.35
N ASN A 24 6.12 -18.47 15.40
CA ASN A 24 6.23 -19.90 15.69
C ASN A 24 5.75 -20.72 14.48
N PRO A 25 6.61 -21.60 13.90
CA PRO A 25 6.23 -22.47 12.77
C PRO A 25 5.08 -23.44 13.06
N ALA A 26 4.78 -23.72 14.34
CA ALA A 26 3.67 -24.57 14.73
C ALA A 26 2.30 -23.90 14.50
N ASP A 27 2.25 -22.57 14.46
CA ASP A 27 1.02 -21.78 14.43
C ASP A 27 0.55 -21.49 12.99
N LYS A 28 0.42 -22.57 12.19
CA LYS A 28 0.09 -22.49 10.76
C LYS A 28 -1.21 -21.75 10.48
N ALA A 29 -2.19 -21.88 11.37
CA ALA A 29 -3.48 -21.20 11.24
C ALA A 29 -3.33 -19.67 11.25
N ILE A 30 -2.50 -19.13 12.15
CA ILE A 30 -2.25 -17.69 12.25
C ILE A 30 -1.55 -17.19 10.99
N LEU A 31 -0.59 -17.96 10.46
CA LEU A 31 0.10 -17.64 9.22
C LEU A 31 -0.85 -17.60 8.00
N TYR A 32 -1.79 -18.55 7.89
CA TYR A 32 -2.78 -18.55 6.81
C TYR A 32 -3.76 -17.39 6.90
N VAL A 33 -4.21 -17.06 8.11
CA VAL A 33 -5.07 -15.90 8.33
C VAL A 33 -4.30 -14.62 7.98
N ALA A 34 -3.07 -14.47 8.47
CA ALA A 34 -2.23 -13.31 8.18
C ALA A 34 -2.02 -13.13 6.67
N GLY A 35 -1.69 -14.20 5.94
CA GLY A 35 -1.54 -14.16 4.48
C GLY A 35 -2.83 -13.78 3.76
N SER A 36 -3.97 -14.30 4.22
CA SER A 36 -5.29 -14.00 3.66
C SER A 36 -5.68 -12.54 3.87
N VAL A 37 -5.42 -11.99 5.06
CA VAL A 37 -5.71 -10.59 5.40
C VAL A 37 -4.80 -9.63 4.62
N TRP A 38 -3.53 -9.97 4.44
CA TRP A 38 -2.60 -9.23 3.56
C TRP A 38 -3.05 -9.25 2.11
N GLY A 39 -3.46 -10.41 1.58
CA GLY A 39 -3.96 -10.53 0.21
C GLY A 39 -5.25 -9.73 -0.03
N MET A 40 -6.14 -9.67 0.98
CA MET A 40 -7.32 -8.82 0.92
C MET A 40 -6.97 -7.34 0.85
N ALA A 41 -6.00 -6.88 1.64
CA ALA A 41 -5.53 -5.49 1.58
C ALA A 41 -4.89 -5.18 0.22
N ASP A 42 -4.06 -6.09 -0.31
CA ASP A 42 -3.42 -5.95 -1.62
C ASP A 42 -4.44 -5.78 -2.76
N ALA A 43 -5.53 -6.55 -2.74
CA ALA A 43 -6.63 -6.40 -3.70
C ALA A 43 -7.28 -5.00 -3.65
N VAL A 44 -7.43 -4.44 -2.45
CA VAL A 44 -7.92 -3.07 -2.28
C VAL A 44 -6.92 -2.07 -2.87
N TRP A 45 -5.65 -2.17 -2.51
CA TRP A 45 -4.62 -1.25 -3.02
C TRP A 45 -4.52 -1.26 -4.53
N ASN A 46 -4.49 -2.44 -5.15
CA ASN A 46 -4.34 -2.57 -6.59
C ASN A 46 -5.48 -1.87 -7.35
N THR A 47 -6.73 -2.10 -6.92
CA THR A 47 -7.90 -1.48 -7.56
C THR A 47 -7.97 0.02 -7.30
N GLN A 48 -7.75 0.44 -6.05
CA GLN A 48 -7.90 1.82 -5.65
C GLN A 48 -6.80 2.73 -6.20
N ILE A 49 -5.53 2.29 -6.17
CA ILE A 49 -4.40 3.07 -6.71
C ILE A 49 -4.51 3.19 -8.24
N ASN A 50 -4.93 2.13 -8.93
CA ASN A 50 -5.12 2.20 -10.37
C ASN A 50 -6.20 3.22 -10.75
N GLY A 51 -7.34 3.21 -10.04
CA GLY A 51 -8.39 4.21 -10.21
C GLY A 51 -7.92 5.64 -9.85
N PHE A 52 -7.09 5.77 -8.81
CA PHE A 52 -6.53 7.06 -8.39
C PHE A 52 -5.63 7.69 -9.47
N TRP A 53 -4.77 6.91 -10.13
CA TRP A 53 -3.96 7.41 -11.24
C TRP A 53 -4.80 7.90 -12.42
N VAL A 54 -5.90 7.20 -12.73
CA VAL A 54 -6.83 7.62 -13.77
C VAL A 54 -7.54 8.93 -13.39
N ALA A 55 -7.95 9.07 -12.13
CA ALA A 55 -8.54 10.31 -11.63
C ALA A 55 -7.56 11.50 -11.71
N LEU A 56 -6.29 11.29 -11.30
CA LEU A 56 -5.27 12.33 -11.25
C LEU A 56 -4.86 12.86 -12.63
N VAL A 57 -4.73 11.97 -13.63
CA VAL A 57 -4.38 12.37 -15.00
C VAL A 57 -5.60 12.93 -15.76
N GLY A 58 -6.81 12.61 -15.29
CA GLY A 58 -8.07 13.04 -15.91
C GLY A 58 -8.20 12.56 -17.35
N ARG A 59 -8.79 13.41 -18.22
CA ARG A 59 -9.08 13.08 -19.63
C ARG A 59 -7.90 13.25 -20.59
N GLN A 60 -6.71 13.62 -20.11
CA GLN A 60 -5.59 13.98 -20.99
C GLN A 60 -5.01 12.77 -21.73
N SER A 61 -4.67 11.69 -21.02
CA SER A 61 -4.24 10.43 -21.65
C SER A 61 -4.27 9.27 -20.65
N LEU A 62 -5.13 8.28 -20.91
CA LEU A 62 -5.19 7.06 -20.10
C LEU A 62 -3.87 6.26 -20.16
N ASP A 63 -3.21 6.27 -21.32
CA ASP A 63 -1.94 5.57 -21.53
C ASP A 63 -0.83 6.07 -20.60
N LEU A 64 -0.82 7.39 -20.30
CA LEU A 64 0.12 7.97 -19.35
C LEU A 64 -0.16 7.46 -17.93
N ALA A 65 -1.41 7.47 -17.49
CA ALA A 65 -1.81 6.99 -16.17
C ALA A 65 -1.40 5.53 -15.95
N PHE A 66 -1.69 4.65 -16.92
CA PHE A 66 -1.33 3.24 -16.84
C PHE A 66 0.18 3.00 -16.87
N THR A 67 0.90 3.72 -17.74
CA THR A 67 2.37 3.59 -17.85
C THR A 67 3.06 4.08 -16.58
N SER A 68 2.66 5.24 -16.05
CA SER A 68 3.19 5.77 -14.80
C SER A 68 2.90 4.85 -13.61
N TYR A 69 1.68 4.31 -13.50
CA TYR A 69 1.35 3.34 -12.46
C TYR A 69 2.27 2.11 -12.50
N ARG A 70 2.39 1.46 -13.67
CA ARG A 70 3.21 0.25 -13.82
C ARG A 70 4.70 0.52 -13.61
N PHE A 71 5.18 1.71 -13.99
CA PHE A 71 6.55 2.13 -13.74
C PHE A 71 6.85 2.18 -12.24
N TRP A 72 6.01 2.86 -11.45
CA TRP A 72 6.18 2.96 -10.00
C TRP A 72 6.02 1.62 -9.29
N GLU A 73 5.03 0.82 -9.69
CA GLU A 73 4.83 -0.53 -9.16
C GLU A 73 6.06 -1.42 -9.40
N SER A 74 6.65 -1.36 -10.59
CA SER A 74 7.85 -2.13 -10.93
C SER A 74 9.06 -1.73 -10.09
N ILE A 75 9.23 -0.43 -9.80
CA ILE A 75 10.28 0.05 -8.89
C ILE A 75 10.06 -0.50 -7.48
N GLY A 76 8.82 -0.45 -6.98
CA GLY A 76 8.46 -1.00 -5.68
C GLY A 76 8.76 -2.49 -5.56
N LEU A 77 8.41 -3.28 -6.58
CA LEU A 77 8.73 -4.71 -6.64
C LEU A 77 10.25 -4.95 -6.64
N ALA A 78 11.00 -4.20 -7.46
CA ALA A 78 12.45 -4.31 -7.50
C ALA A 78 13.09 -4.02 -6.13
N LEU A 79 12.68 -2.94 -5.47
CA LEU A 79 13.14 -2.61 -4.11
C LEU A 79 12.76 -3.70 -3.11
N GLY A 80 11.52 -4.22 -3.18
CA GLY A 80 11.05 -5.32 -2.35
C GLY A 80 11.92 -6.58 -2.47
N PHE A 81 12.29 -6.96 -3.69
CA PHE A 81 13.20 -8.11 -3.93
C PHE A 81 14.58 -7.90 -3.32
N VAL A 82 15.14 -6.69 -3.43
CA VAL A 82 16.45 -6.37 -2.82
C VAL A 82 16.36 -6.41 -1.30
N MET A 83 15.32 -5.81 -0.71
CA MET A 83 15.09 -5.79 0.74
C MET A 83 14.90 -7.19 1.30
N ALA A 84 14.09 -8.03 0.65
CA ALA A 84 13.82 -9.40 1.09
C ALA A 84 15.09 -10.28 1.17
N ARG A 85 16.13 -9.97 0.39
CA ARG A 85 17.41 -10.69 0.42
C ARG A 85 18.38 -10.16 1.48
N GLN A 86 18.35 -8.86 1.77
CA GLN A 86 19.39 -8.19 2.57
C GLN A 86 18.96 -7.83 3.99
N LEU A 87 17.66 -7.65 4.23
CA LEU A 87 17.12 -7.12 5.48
C LEU A 87 16.40 -8.21 6.28
N SER A 88 16.37 -8.03 7.60
CA SER A 88 15.53 -8.84 8.48
C SER A 88 14.05 -8.51 8.29
N VAL A 89 13.17 -9.47 8.63
CA VAL A 89 11.71 -9.28 8.53
C VAL A 89 11.24 -8.07 9.34
N GLU A 90 11.82 -7.85 10.52
CA GLU A 90 11.49 -6.70 11.38
C GLU A 90 11.79 -5.35 10.69
N LEU A 91 12.95 -5.23 10.04
CA LEU A 91 13.30 -4.01 9.30
C LEU A 91 12.40 -3.82 8.07
N ILE A 92 12.06 -4.91 7.37
CA ILE A 92 11.12 -4.85 6.24
C ILE A 92 9.76 -4.35 6.70
N LEU A 93 9.23 -4.89 7.80
CA LEU A 93 7.95 -4.45 8.38
C LEU A 93 7.98 -2.98 8.80
N LEU A 94 9.07 -2.52 9.42
CA LEU A 94 9.25 -1.12 9.81
C LEU A 94 9.29 -0.18 8.60
N ILE A 95 10.03 -0.55 7.55
CA ILE A 95 10.09 0.22 6.30
C ILE A 95 8.70 0.27 5.65
N SER A 96 8.00 -0.86 5.56
CA SER A 96 6.63 -0.92 5.03
C SER A 96 5.66 -0.05 5.83
N PHE A 97 5.80 -0.01 7.16
CA PHE A 97 4.99 0.86 8.03
C PHE A 97 5.21 2.34 7.73
N CYS A 98 6.48 2.77 7.64
CA CYS A 98 6.82 4.15 7.30
C CYS A 98 6.33 4.54 5.90
N LEU A 99 6.48 3.65 4.92
CA LEU A 99 5.97 3.87 3.56
C LEU A 99 4.44 3.98 3.51
N LEU A 100 3.73 3.19 4.31
CA LEU A 100 2.27 3.27 4.42
C LEU A 100 1.83 4.62 4.98
N LEU A 101 2.49 5.12 6.04
CA LEU A 101 2.20 6.44 6.59
C LEU A 101 2.51 7.57 5.59
N LEU A 102 3.65 7.49 4.90
CA LEU A 102 4.01 8.45 3.87
C LEU A 102 3.02 8.44 2.70
N GLY A 103 2.60 7.26 2.25
CA GLY A 103 1.60 7.11 1.19
C GLY A 103 0.25 7.72 1.57
N MET A 104 -0.23 7.45 2.79
CA MET A 104 -1.50 7.98 3.27
C MET A 104 -1.47 9.49 3.51
N THR A 105 -0.35 10.03 3.99
CA THR A 105 -0.19 11.49 4.11
C THR A 105 -0.18 12.16 2.74
N GLY A 106 0.50 11.58 1.76
CA GLY A 106 0.46 12.04 0.36
C GLY A 106 -0.94 11.99 -0.24
N TYR A 107 -1.69 10.90 -0.02
CA TYR A 107 -3.08 10.78 -0.44
C TYR A 107 -3.96 11.87 0.17
N CYS A 108 -3.90 12.08 1.50
CA CYS A 108 -4.66 13.12 2.17
C CYS A 108 -4.30 14.53 1.66
N ALA A 109 -3.02 14.80 1.37
CA ALA A 109 -2.59 16.09 0.84
C ALA A 109 -3.17 16.37 -0.56
N ILE A 110 -3.23 15.35 -1.42
CA ILE A 110 -3.84 15.49 -2.76
C ILE A 110 -5.34 15.73 -2.64
N GLU A 111 -6.03 14.97 -1.78
CA GLU A 111 -7.48 15.13 -1.60
C GLU A 111 -7.84 16.53 -1.09
N VAL A 112 -7.09 17.05 -0.11
CA VAL A 112 -7.28 18.42 0.40
C VAL A 112 -7.01 19.46 -0.69
N TYR A 113 -5.99 19.23 -1.54
CA TYR A 113 -5.70 20.14 -2.64
C TYR A 113 -6.80 20.14 -3.71
N ASP A 114 -7.34 18.96 -4.05
CA ASP A 114 -8.38 18.82 -5.07
C ASP A 114 -9.70 19.48 -4.62
N ASP A 115 -10.11 19.27 -3.36
CA ASP A 115 -11.27 19.94 -2.76
C ASP A 115 -11.15 21.47 -2.83
N ILE A 116 -9.95 22.03 -2.57
CA ILE A 116 -9.70 23.47 -2.69
C ILE A 116 -9.85 23.93 -4.15
N SER A 117 -9.38 23.15 -5.11
CA SER A 117 -9.41 23.50 -6.54
C SER A 117 -10.83 23.50 -7.13
N VAL A 118 -11.72 22.63 -6.64
CA VAL A 118 -13.13 22.57 -7.07
C VAL A 118 -13.97 23.70 -6.45
N SER A 119 -13.53 24.24 -5.31
CA SER A 119 -14.23 25.32 -4.60
C SER A 119 -13.98 26.75 -5.14
N ASN A 120 -12.96 26.91 -6.01
CA ASN A 120 -12.62 28.18 -6.68
C ASN A 120 -13.10 28.18 -8.13
#